data_AF-A0A5C7MAD4-F1
#
_entry.id   AF-A0A5C7MAD4-F1
#
_cell.length_a   1.000
_cell.length_b   1.000
_cell.length_c   1.000
_cell.angle_alpha   90.00
_cell.angle_beta   90.00
_cell.angle_gamma   90.00
#
_symmetry.space_group_name_H-M   'P 1'
#
loop_
_entity.id
_entity.type
_entity.pdbx_description
1 polymer ?
#
loop_
_entity_poly.entity_id
_entity_poly.type
_entity_poly.pdbx_seq_one_letter_code
_entity_poly.pdbx_strand_id
1 'polypeptide(L)'
;MTTTQTSLRMTIHTTVALVEVGTAMAAMGVDRETVYACVDSGELSWAWDLSSDGSPRREVRVWRRCLTDDNAILGGLSTDDVIEEILGTKTEHRSGAIQQLFTVSHQSILRWVRTGELTGQIRGHTLWVTAKSLRSFLSARRIGA
;
A
#
# COMPACT_ATOMS: atom_id res chain seq x y z
N MET A 1 -35.12 15.34 -15.23
CA MET A 1 -34.20 16.11 -14.38
C MET A 1 -32.98 15.23 -14.15
N THR A 2 -31.88 15.50 -14.85
CA THR A 2 -30.66 14.69 -14.80
C THR A 2 -29.71 15.39 -13.81
N THR A 3 -29.56 14.81 -12.62
CA THR A 3 -28.68 15.36 -11.59
C THR A 3 -27.24 15.06 -11.99
N THR A 4 -26.53 16.07 -12.49
CA THR A 4 -25.10 15.97 -12.79
C THR A 4 -24.33 15.91 -11.48
N GLN A 5 -23.92 14.71 -11.06
CA GLN A 5 -23.05 14.53 -9.90
C GLN A 5 -21.65 15.03 -10.26
N THR A 6 -21.27 16.17 -9.71
CA THR A 6 -19.90 16.70 -9.83
C THR A 6 -18.96 15.83 -8.98
N SER A 7 -18.35 14.82 -9.59
CA SER A 7 -17.27 14.07 -8.94
C SER A 7 -16.04 14.97 -8.78
N LEU A 8 -15.72 15.31 -7.53
CA LEU A 8 -14.45 15.92 -7.16
C LEU A 8 -13.33 14.96 -7.51
N ARG A 9 -12.49 15.33 -8.50
CA ARG A 9 -11.27 14.58 -8.82
C ARG A 9 -10.27 14.75 -7.67
N MET A 10 -10.14 13.71 -6.86
CA MET A 10 -9.15 13.66 -5.80
C MET A 10 -7.76 13.44 -6.40
N THR A 11 -6.83 14.35 -6.15
CA THR A 11 -5.43 14.22 -6.57
C THR A 11 -4.61 13.59 -5.45
N ILE A 12 -4.18 12.34 -5.63
CA ILE A 12 -3.26 11.66 -4.70
C ILE A 12 -1.82 12.09 -5.01
N HIS A 13 -1.09 12.54 -3.98
CA HIS A 13 0.30 12.99 -4.13
C HIS A 13 1.22 11.85 -4.64
N THR A 14 2.11 12.15 -5.58
CA THR A 14 2.92 11.14 -6.31
C THR A 14 3.92 10.38 -5.44
N THR A 15 4.29 10.93 -4.28
CA THR A 15 5.19 10.28 -3.30
C THR A 15 4.51 9.16 -2.51
N VAL A 16 3.18 9.11 -2.51
CA VAL A 16 2.43 8.01 -1.89
C VAL A 16 2.24 6.92 -2.92
N ALA A 17 2.64 5.69 -2.60
CA ALA A 17 2.42 4.56 -3.48
C ALA A 17 1.16 3.80 -3.05
N LEU A 18 1.05 3.50 -1.76
CA LEU A 18 -0.07 2.77 -1.18
C LEU A 18 -0.95 3.70 -0.35
N VAL A 19 -2.26 3.56 -0.49
CA VAL A 19 -3.24 4.37 0.20
C VAL A 19 -4.14 3.54 1.11
N GLU A 20 -4.67 4.19 2.15
CA GLU A 20 -5.65 3.59 3.04
C GLU A 20 -6.98 3.34 2.34
N VAL A 21 -7.77 2.40 2.89
CA VAL A 21 -9.14 2.13 2.43
C VAL A 21 -10.00 3.41 2.39
N GLY A 22 -9.82 4.33 3.34
CA GLY A 22 -10.55 5.61 3.33
C GLY A 22 -10.28 6.47 2.09
N THR A 23 -9.04 6.48 1.60
CA THR A 23 -8.68 7.15 0.35
C THR A 23 -9.26 6.43 -0.86
N ALA A 24 -9.21 5.09 -0.87
CA ALA A 24 -9.84 4.30 -1.94
C ALA A 24 -11.36 4.56 -2.03
N MET A 25 -12.06 4.59 -0.88
CA MET A 25 -13.48 4.95 -0.79
C MET A 25 -13.76 6.31 -1.44
N ALA A 26 -12.97 7.32 -1.08
CA ALA A 26 -13.11 8.67 -1.63
C ALA A 26 -12.84 8.73 -3.14
N ALA A 27 -11.86 7.97 -3.64
CA ALA A 27 -11.52 7.91 -5.06
C ALA A 27 -12.61 7.22 -5.89
N MET A 28 -13.15 6.12 -5.39
CA MET A 28 -14.13 5.27 -6.08
C MET A 28 -15.58 5.75 -5.89
N GLY A 29 -15.84 6.60 -4.89
CA GLY A 29 -17.19 7.06 -4.57
C GLY A 29 -18.07 5.97 -3.94
N VAL A 30 -17.45 5.01 -3.24
CA VAL A 30 -18.13 3.85 -2.63
C VAL A 30 -17.85 3.75 -1.14
N ASP A 31 -18.62 2.93 -0.43
CA ASP A 31 -18.40 2.67 0.99
C ASP A 31 -17.24 1.70 1.26
N ARG A 32 -16.94 1.54 2.55
CA ARG A 32 -15.83 0.70 3.03
C ARG A 32 -16.02 -0.77 2.66
N GLU A 33 -17.23 -1.28 2.77
CA GLU A 33 -17.54 -2.69 2.54
C GLU A 33 -17.32 -3.04 1.07
N THR A 34 -17.75 -2.15 0.18
CA THR A 34 -17.52 -2.23 -1.25
C THR A 34 -16.03 -2.27 -1.58
N VAL A 35 -15.20 -1.40 -0.97
CA VAL A 35 -13.73 -1.45 -1.21
C VAL A 35 -13.14 -2.79 -0.77
N TYR A 36 -13.52 -3.32 0.39
CA TYR A 36 -13.04 -4.63 0.83
C TYR A 36 -13.51 -5.75 -0.11
N ALA A 37 -14.76 -5.71 -0.57
CA ALA A 37 -15.26 -6.67 -1.55
C ALA A 37 -14.45 -6.62 -2.85
N CYS A 38 -14.14 -5.43 -3.37
CA CYS A 38 -13.30 -5.28 -4.56
C CYS A 38 -11.86 -5.77 -4.35
N VAL A 39 -11.29 -5.56 -3.15
CA VAL A 39 -9.96 -6.09 -2.80
C VAL A 39 -9.98 -7.62 -2.73
N ASP A 40 -10.97 -8.18 -2.05
CA ASP A 40 -11.05 -9.63 -1.80
C ASP A 40 -11.48 -10.39 -3.07
N SER A 41 -12.24 -9.77 -3.97
CA SER A 41 -12.59 -10.33 -5.29
C SER A 41 -11.49 -10.15 -6.35
N GLY A 42 -10.48 -9.32 -6.08
CA GLY A 42 -9.42 -9.00 -7.04
C GLY A 42 -9.79 -7.93 -8.08
N GLU A 43 -10.97 -7.32 -7.97
CA GLU A 43 -11.34 -6.15 -8.79
C GLU A 43 -10.37 -4.99 -8.59
N LEU A 44 -9.84 -4.79 -7.38
CA LEU A 44 -8.66 -3.96 -7.16
C LEU A 44 -7.42 -4.84 -7.26
N SER A 45 -6.71 -4.74 -8.40
CA SER A 45 -5.69 -5.72 -8.77
C SER A 45 -4.49 -5.82 -7.81
N TRP A 46 -4.25 -4.77 -7.02
CA TRP A 46 -3.09 -4.66 -6.14
C TRP A 46 -3.46 -4.07 -4.78
N ALA A 47 -3.54 -4.95 -3.79
CA ALA A 47 -3.73 -4.61 -2.40
C ALA A 47 -2.87 -5.48 -1.49
N TRP A 48 -2.53 -4.94 -0.32
CA TRP A 48 -1.74 -5.62 0.70
C TRP A 48 -2.42 -5.48 2.06
N ASP A 49 -2.34 -6.53 2.86
CA ASP A 49 -2.66 -6.45 4.28
C ASP A 49 -1.38 -6.18 5.08
N LEU A 50 -1.18 -4.94 5.50
CA LEU A 50 0.03 -4.55 6.25
C LEU A 50 -0.11 -4.74 7.76
N SER A 51 -1.15 -5.43 8.21
CA SER A 51 -1.31 -5.69 9.63
C SER A 51 -0.08 -6.43 10.18
N SER A 52 0.29 -6.08 11.42
CA SER A 52 1.30 -6.85 12.14
C SER A 52 0.76 -8.24 12.44
N ASP A 53 1.63 -9.22 12.51
CA ASP A 53 1.24 -10.59 12.81
C ASP A 53 0.42 -10.69 14.12
N GLY A 54 -0.68 -11.45 14.08
CA GLY A 54 -1.64 -11.58 15.17
C GLY A 54 -2.56 -10.36 15.42
N SER A 55 -2.52 -9.31 14.60
CA SER A 55 -3.46 -8.19 14.71
C SER A 55 -4.90 -8.64 14.39
N PRO A 56 -5.89 -8.32 15.23
CA PRO A 56 -7.30 -8.65 14.95
C PRO A 56 -7.91 -7.75 13.87
N ARG A 57 -7.21 -6.70 13.43
CA ARG A 57 -7.67 -5.75 12.42
C ARG A 57 -6.77 -5.82 11.19
N ARG A 58 -7.39 -6.03 10.02
CA ARG A 58 -6.72 -5.90 8.71
C ARG A 58 -6.29 -4.46 8.48
N GLU A 59 -5.05 -4.24 8.06
CA GLU A 59 -4.53 -2.92 7.71
C GLU A 59 -4.33 -2.86 6.19
N VAL A 60 -5.44 -2.87 5.45
CA VAL A 60 -5.39 -2.92 3.98
C VAL A 60 -4.82 -1.63 3.41
N ARG A 61 -3.95 -1.79 2.43
CA ARG A 61 -3.35 -0.73 1.62
C ARG A 61 -3.52 -1.08 0.14
N VAL A 62 -4.10 -0.15 -0.62
CA VAL A 62 -4.34 -0.31 -2.06
C VAL A 62 -3.28 0.45 -2.83
N TRP A 63 -2.75 -0.13 -3.91
CA TRP A 63 -1.86 0.63 -4.79
C TRP A 63 -2.66 1.75 -5.47
N ARG A 64 -2.20 3.01 -5.37
CA ARG A 64 -2.96 4.16 -5.88
C ARG A 64 -3.31 4.06 -7.37
N ARG A 65 -2.49 3.36 -8.17
CA ARG A 65 -2.73 3.18 -9.61
C ARG A 65 -3.96 2.29 -9.89
N CYS A 66 -4.36 1.43 -8.97
CA CYS A 66 -5.61 0.68 -9.08
C CYS A 66 -6.86 1.55 -8.97
N LEU A 67 -6.71 2.80 -8.54
CA LEU A 67 -7.81 3.76 -8.41
C LEU A 67 -7.95 4.67 -9.64
N THR A 68 -7.21 4.38 -10.72
CA THR A 68 -7.34 5.05 -12.01
C THR A 68 -7.96 4.10 -13.04
N ASP A 69 -8.29 4.63 -14.21
CA ASP A 69 -8.90 3.87 -15.32
C ASP A 69 -8.00 2.72 -15.85
N ASP A 70 -6.72 2.68 -15.45
CA ASP A 70 -5.73 1.69 -15.91
C ASP A 70 -5.79 0.36 -15.15
N ASN A 71 -6.62 0.23 -14.11
CA ASN A 71 -6.60 -0.92 -13.20
C ASN A 71 -6.67 -2.29 -13.92
N ALA A 72 -7.49 -2.40 -14.98
CA ALA A 72 -7.60 -3.63 -15.77
C ALA A 72 -6.27 -4.06 -16.42
N ILE A 73 -5.42 -3.10 -16.80
CA ILE A 73 -4.11 -3.37 -17.39
C ILE A 73 -3.11 -3.76 -16.30
N LEU A 74 -3.23 -3.17 -15.11
CA LEU A 74 -2.31 -3.41 -13.98
C LEU A 74 -2.39 -4.85 -13.47
N GLY A 75 -3.53 -5.52 -13.60
CA GLY A 75 -3.69 -6.92 -13.18
C GLY A 75 -2.74 -7.91 -13.87
N GLY A 76 -2.21 -7.57 -15.06
CA GLY A 76 -1.25 -8.40 -15.78
C GLY A 76 0.21 -8.23 -15.36
N LEU A 77 0.52 -7.32 -14.43
CA LEU A 77 1.89 -7.06 -13.99
C LEU A 77 2.40 -8.18 -13.06
N SER A 78 3.71 -8.40 -13.04
CA SER A 78 4.30 -9.31 -12.06
C SER A 78 4.36 -8.65 -10.67
N THR A 79 4.33 -9.46 -9.60
CA THR A 79 4.48 -8.96 -8.24
C THR A 79 5.78 -8.18 -8.05
N ASP A 80 6.85 -8.66 -8.66
CA ASP A 80 8.17 -8.05 -8.55
C ASP A 80 8.24 -6.68 -9.24
N ASP A 81 7.61 -6.53 -10.42
CA ASP A 81 7.54 -5.26 -11.14
C ASP A 81 6.77 -4.21 -10.35
N VAL A 82 5.62 -4.58 -9.78
CA VAL A 82 4.81 -3.65 -8.98
C VAL A 82 5.53 -3.24 -7.70
N ILE A 83 6.17 -4.19 -7.02
CA ILE A 83 6.98 -3.88 -5.84
C ILE A 83 8.18 -3.01 -6.20
N GLU A 84 8.83 -3.26 -7.34
CA GLU A 84 9.90 -2.40 -7.85
C GLU A 84 9.40 -0.99 -8.15
N GLU A 85 8.21 -0.82 -8.72
CA GLU A 85 7.63 0.51 -8.93
C GLU A 85 7.32 1.23 -7.61
N ILE A 86 6.81 0.51 -6.61
CA ILE A 86 6.51 1.06 -5.28
C ILE A 86 7.78 1.50 -4.54
N LEU A 87 8.82 0.67 -4.54
CA LEU A 87 10.06 0.92 -3.77
C LEU A 87 11.10 1.72 -4.58
N GLY A 88 11.03 1.67 -5.90
CA GLY A 88 12.09 2.12 -6.79
C GLY A 88 13.37 1.26 -6.67
N THR A 89 14.48 1.85 -7.09
CA THR A 89 15.78 1.15 -7.26
C THR A 89 16.71 1.28 -6.06
N LYS A 90 16.26 1.87 -4.95
CA LYS A 90 17.09 2.06 -3.75
C LYS A 90 17.32 0.72 -3.06
N THR A 91 18.52 0.52 -2.53
CA THR A 91 18.87 -0.70 -1.78
C THR A 91 18.41 -0.65 -0.32
N GLU A 92 18.15 0.54 0.21
CA GLU A 92 17.64 0.77 1.57
C GLU A 92 16.73 2.00 1.63
N HIS A 93 15.81 1.99 2.58
CA HIS A 93 14.82 3.04 2.79
C HIS A 93 14.87 3.55 4.21
N ARG A 94 14.84 4.88 4.38
CA ARG A 94 14.57 5.51 5.68
C ARG A 94 13.14 5.20 6.09
N SER A 95 12.93 4.90 7.36
CA SER A 95 11.60 4.75 7.97
C SER A 95 10.63 5.86 7.59
N GLY A 96 11.05 7.14 7.60
CA GLY A 96 10.21 8.25 7.17
C GLY A 96 9.75 8.18 5.71
N ALA A 97 10.57 7.63 4.80
CA ALA A 97 10.16 7.40 3.41
C ALA A 97 9.15 6.25 3.31
N ILE A 98 9.32 5.20 4.11
CA ILE A 98 8.37 4.07 4.17
C ILE A 98 7.01 4.53 4.71
N GLN A 99 7.00 5.41 5.72
CA GLN A 99 5.76 6.00 6.24
C GLN A 99 4.96 6.70 5.14
N GLN A 100 5.64 7.46 4.28
CA GLN A 100 5.01 8.17 3.17
C GLN A 100 4.57 7.21 2.06
N LEU A 101 5.44 6.28 1.66
CA LEU A 101 5.15 5.33 0.57
C LEU A 101 3.96 4.43 0.90
N PHE A 102 3.91 3.90 2.13
CA PHE A 102 2.91 2.92 2.53
C PHE A 102 1.71 3.54 3.25
N THR A 103 1.76 4.85 3.54
CA THR A 103 0.80 5.55 4.40
C THR A 103 0.64 4.81 5.74
N VAL A 104 1.74 4.72 6.49
CA VAL A 104 1.79 4.01 7.79
C VAL A 104 2.51 4.82 8.86
N SER A 105 2.27 4.47 10.13
CA SER A 105 2.93 5.12 11.26
C SER A 105 4.37 4.65 11.44
N HIS A 106 5.21 5.49 12.05
CA HIS A 106 6.56 5.09 12.46
C HIS A 106 6.53 3.91 13.44
N GLN A 107 5.53 3.86 14.31
CA GLN A 107 5.36 2.79 15.30
C GLN A 107 5.06 1.43 14.64
N SER A 108 4.32 1.42 13.53
CA SER A 108 4.09 0.20 12.74
C SER A 108 5.42 -0.34 12.21
N ILE A 109 6.27 0.54 11.65
CA ILE A 109 7.58 0.15 11.12
C ILE A 109 8.51 -0.37 12.21
N LEU A 110 8.59 0.34 13.34
CA LEU A 110 9.37 -0.11 14.50
C LEU A 110 8.90 -1.47 15.00
N ARG A 111 7.58 -1.69 15.03
CA ARG A 111 7.00 -2.97 15.44
C ARG A 111 7.42 -4.09 14.48
N TRP A 112 7.26 -3.91 13.16
CA TRP A 112 7.67 -4.90 12.16
C TRP A 112 9.16 -5.24 12.24
N VAL A 113 10.02 -4.25 12.52
CA VAL A 113 11.45 -4.53 12.75
C VAL A 113 11.67 -5.32 14.04
N ARG A 114 10.97 -4.96 15.12
CA ARG A 114 11.09 -5.63 16.42
C ARG A 114 10.58 -7.07 16.38
N THR A 115 9.54 -7.35 15.61
CA THR A 115 8.96 -8.70 15.42
C THR A 115 9.72 -9.53 14.38
N GLY A 116 10.70 -8.94 13.68
CA GLY A 116 11.48 -9.62 12.65
C GLY A 116 10.80 -9.71 11.28
N GLU A 117 9.62 -9.09 11.11
CA GLU A 117 8.94 -8.97 9.82
C GLU A 117 9.73 -8.07 8.84
N LEU A 118 10.50 -7.11 9.37
CA LEU A 118 11.42 -6.28 8.62
C LEU A 118 12.85 -6.36 9.16
N THR A 119 13.84 -6.31 8.27
CA THR A 119 15.26 -6.19 8.59
C THR A 119 15.74 -4.77 8.35
N GLY A 120 16.13 -4.10 9.43
CA GLY A 120 16.67 -2.76 9.40
C GLY A 120 17.66 -2.47 10.51
N GLN A 121 18.37 -1.36 10.39
CA GLN A 121 19.38 -0.90 11.34
C GLN A 121 19.22 0.59 11.63
N ILE A 122 19.48 1.00 12.86
CA ILE A 122 19.49 2.40 13.25
C ILE A 122 20.88 2.97 12.94
N ARG A 123 20.92 4.03 12.12
CA ARG A 123 22.13 4.80 11.83
C ARG A 123 21.90 6.24 12.29
N GLY A 124 22.61 6.65 13.35
CA GLY A 124 22.31 7.89 14.07
C GLY A 124 20.92 7.80 14.72
N HIS A 125 20.01 8.69 14.34
CA HIS A 125 18.62 8.71 14.83
C HIS A 125 17.60 8.18 13.82
N THR A 126 18.06 7.58 12.71
CA THR A 126 17.19 7.12 11.63
C THR A 126 17.25 5.61 11.50
N LEU A 127 16.08 4.97 11.52
CA LEU A 127 15.93 3.57 11.10
C LEU A 127 16.00 3.46 9.58
N TRP A 128 16.90 2.62 9.08
CA TRP A 128 17.06 2.24 7.68
C TRP A 128 16.65 0.77 7.50
N VAL A 129 15.72 0.50 6.59
CA VAL A 129 15.22 -0.85 6.29
C VAL A 129 15.72 -1.28 4.91
N THR A 130 16.16 -2.52 4.79
CA THR A 130 16.67 -3.05 3.51
C THR A 130 15.55 -3.23 2.49
N ALA A 131 15.83 -2.91 1.22
CA ALA A 131 14.87 -3.10 0.13
C ALA A 131 14.53 -4.59 -0.05
N LYS A 132 15.51 -5.49 0.10
CA LYS A 132 15.26 -6.95 0.08
C LYS A 132 14.19 -7.36 1.09
N SER A 133 14.29 -6.87 2.33
CA SER A 133 13.30 -7.19 3.36
C SER A 133 11.93 -6.56 3.07
N LEU A 134 11.89 -5.32 2.56
CA LEU A 134 10.62 -4.70 2.14
C LEU A 134 9.96 -5.45 0.99
N ARG A 135 10.74 -5.94 0.02
CA ARG A 135 10.24 -6.78 -1.08
C ARG A 135 9.61 -8.05 -0.53
N SER A 136 10.33 -8.80 0.29
CA SER A 136 9.79 -10.01 0.93
C SER A 136 8.54 -9.73 1.77
N PHE A 137 8.53 -8.60 2.51
CA PHE A 137 7.40 -8.19 3.34
C PHE A 137 6.14 -7.90 2.51
N LEU A 138 6.28 -7.16 1.41
CA LEU A 138 5.18 -6.85 0.48
C LEU A 138 4.73 -8.11 -0.27
N SER A 139 5.64 -8.92 -0.80
CA SER A 139 5.27 -10.16 -1.51
C SER A 139 4.47 -11.11 -0.62
N ALA A 140 4.84 -11.25 0.65
CA ALA A 140 4.15 -12.11 1.60
C ALA A 140 2.76 -11.60 2.04
N ARG A 141 2.44 -10.33 1.78
CA ARG A 141 1.21 -9.66 2.24
C ARG A 141 0.27 -9.27 1.11
N ARG A 142 0.59 -9.65 -0.13
CA ARG A 142 -0.28 -9.40 -1.28
C ARG A 142 -1.60 -10.15 -1.07
N ILE A 143 -2.71 -9.45 -1.22
CA ILE A 143 -4.05 -10.03 -1.18
C ILE A 143 -4.41 -10.50 -2.60
N GLY A 144 -5.03 -11.68 -2.71
CA GLY A 144 -5.49 -12.23 -3.99
C GLY A 144 -4.37 -12.71 -4.94
N ALA A 145 -3.20 -13.03 -4.39
CA ALA A 145 -2.08 -13.64 -5.13
C ALA A 145 -2.27 -15.16 -5.31
#